data_AF-U1WXF8-F1
#
_entry.id   AF-U1WXF8-F1
#
_cell.length_a   1.000
_cell.length_b   1.000
_cell.length_c   1.000
_cell.angle_alpha   90.00
_cell.angle_beta   90.00
_cell.angle_gamma   90.00
#
_symmetry.space_group_name_H-M   'P 1'
#
loop_
_entity.id
_entity.type
_entity.pdbx_description
1 polymer ?
#
loop_
_entity_poly.entity_id
_entity_poly.type
_entity_poly.pdbx_seq_one_letter_code
_entity_poly.pdbx_strand_id
1 'polypeptide(L)'
;MLVLILIVIAFVIVRTCFVLTKNQKDNRIFIGMALIAISLLSYPLLVPILSGVKGLEGTASLMVFNFSLLIGGIIIFVRGFFK
;
A
#
# COMPACT_ATOMS: atom_id res chain seq x y z
N MET A 1 -18.85 -0.92 -2.59
CA MET A 1 -18.49 0.47 -2.23
C MET A 1 -17.19 0.58 -1.43
N LEU A 2 -16.97 -0.25 -0.40
CA LEU A 2 -15.78 -0.15 0.45
C LEU A 2 -14.45 -0.42 -0.30
N VAL A 3 -14.47 -1.35 -1.27
CA VAL A 3 -13.33 -1.64 -2.17
C VAL A 3 -12.86 -0.38 -2.92
N LEU A 4 -13.80 0.39 -3.50
CA LEU A 4 -13.46 1.60 -4.26
C LEU A 4 -12.81 2.66 -3.37
N ILE A 5 -13.32 2.84 -2.15
CA ILE A 5 -12.77 3.78 -1.18
C ILE A 5 -11.32 3.41 -0.83
N LEU A 6 -11.07 2.12 -0.54
CA LEU A 6 -9.73 1.62 -0.25
C LEU A 6 -8.76 1.81 -1.43
N ILE A 7 -9.20 1.54 -2.66
CA ILE A 7 -8.38 1.76 -3.86
C ILE A 7 -7.98 3.24 -4.00
N VAL A 8 -8.93 4.16 -3.82
CA VAL A 8 -8.66 5.60 -3.90
C VAL A 8 -7.64 6.01 -2.83
N ILE A 9 -7.81 5.53 -1.59
CA ILE A 9 -6.87 5.79 -0.49
C ILE A 9 -5.47 5.26 -0.83
N ALA A 10 -5.37 4.01 -1.33
CA ALA A 10 -4.09 3.43 -1.74
C ALA A 10 -3.40 4.28 -2.81
N PHE A 11 -4.16 4.75 -3.80
CA PHE A 11 -3.62 5.63 -4.85
C PHE A 11 -3.12 6.97 -4.29
N VAL A 12 -3.86 7.59 -3.38
CA VAL A 12 -3.46 8.85 -2.73
C VAL A 12 -2.19 8.66 -1.91
N ILE A 13 -2.09 7.57 -1.15
CA ILE A 13 -0.89 7.24 -0.36
C ILE A 13 0.32 7.08 -1.28
N VAL A 14 0.21 6.24 -2.32
CA VAL A 14 1.31 5.97 -3.26
C VAL A 14 1.74 7.25 -3.97
N ARG A 15 0.79 8.08 -4.46
CA ARG A 15 1.07 9.39 -5.07
C ARG A 15 1.80 10.32 -4.10
N THR A 16 1.32 10.42 -2.87
CA THR A 16 1.90 11.32 -1.85
C THR A 16 3.32 10.89 -1.51
N CYS A 17 3.54 9.60 -1.23
CA CYS A 17 4.87 9.04 -0.99
C CYS A 17 5.81 9.29 -2.18
N PHE A 18 5.31 9.14 -3.40
CA PHE A 18 6.10 9.36 -4.60
C PHE A 18 6.52 10.82 -4.80
N VAL A 19 5.64 11.78 -4.51
CA VAL A 19 5.91 13.22 -4.61
C VAL A 19 6.86 13.66 -3.50
N LEU A 20 6.62 13.24 -2.27
CA LEU A 20 7.42 13.61 -1.10
C LEU A 20 8.87 13.12 -1.22
N THR A 21 9.08 11.97 -1.86
CA THR A 21 10.41 11.35 -2.05
C THR A 21 11.10 11.70 -3.37
N LYS A 22 10.55 12.63 -4.16
CA LYS A 22 11.00 12.89 -5.55
C LYS A 22 12.49 13.25 -5.68
N ASN A 23 13.05 13.93 -4.68
CA ASN A 23 14.42 14.48 -4.70
C ASN A 23 15.40 13.77 -3.75
N GLN A 24 14.95 12.76 -3.00
CA GLN A 24 15.76 12.12 -1.96
C GLN A 24 15.81 10.62 -2.21
N LYS A 25 16.91 10.16 -2.85
CA LYS A 25 17.09 8.77 -3.28
C LYS A 25 16.96 7.79 -2.12
N ASP A 26 17.68 8.03 -1.02
CA ASP A 26 17.69 7.15 0.15
C ASP A 26 16.31 7.06 0.80
N ASN A 27 15.63 8.21 0.95
CA ASN A 27 14.27 8.25 1.50
C ASN A 27 13.25 7.54 0.60
N ARG A 28 13.46 7.54 -0.71
CA ARG A 28 12.59 6.81 -1.64
C ARG A 28 12.73 5.31 -1.48
N ILE A 29 13.96 4.81 -1.36
CA ILE A 29 14.25 3.38 -1.13
C ILE A 29 13.66 2.95 0.22
N PHE A 30 13.89 3.75 1.27
CA PHE A 30 13.35 3.47 2.61
C PHE A 30 11.82 3.46 2.63
N ILE A 31 11.17 4.46 2.04
CA ILE A 31 9.70 4.54 1.99
C ILE A 31 9.08 3.44 1.13
N GLY A 32 9.74 3.07 0.02
CA GLY A 32 9.33 1.92 -0.79
C GLY A 32 9.36 0.61 0.02
N MET A 33 10.46 0.37 0.74
CA MET A 33 10.57 -0.78 1.67
C MET A 33 9.52 -0.74 2.77
N ALA A 34 9.31 0.42 3.40
CA ALA A 34 8.32 0.58 4.46
C ALA A 34 6.89 0.28 3.95
N LEU A 35 6.53 0.77 2.76
CA LEU A 35 5.24 0.47 2.12
C LEU A 35 5.04 -1.01 1.86
N ILE A 36 6.08 -1.70 1.37
CA ILE A 36 6.05 -3.15 1.14
C ILE A 36 5.84 -3.89 2.47
N ALA A 37 6.62 -3.55 3.50
CA ALA A 37 6.52 -4.18 4.81
C ALA A 37 5.14 -3.95 5.45
N ILE A 38 4.63 -2.72 5.40
CA ILE A 38 3.29 -2.37 5.91
C ILE A 38 2.22 -3.14 5.17
N SER A 39 2.32 -3.26 3.84
CA SER A 39 1.35 -4.04 3.06
C SER A 39 1.31 -5.51 3.46
N LEU A 40 2.48 -6.14 3.65
CA LEU A 40 2.57 -7.55 4.03
C LEU A 40 2.09 -7.81 5.46
N LEU A 41 2.44 -6.93 6.41
CA LEU A 41 2.10 -7.10 7.82
C LEU A 41 0.65 -6.70 8.13
N SER A 42 0.14 -5.67 7.46
CA SER A 42 -1.20 -5.16 7.75
C SER A 42 -2.31 -6.11 7.29
N TYR A 43 -2.08 -6.92 6.24
CA TYR A 43 -3.07 -7.90 5.78
C TYR A 43 -3.45 -8.92 6.87
N PRO A 44 -2.55 -9.76 7.42
CA PRO A 44 -2.93 -10.73 8.45
C PRO A 44 -3.44 -10.08 9.74
N LEU A 45 -3.02 -8.85 10.06
CA LEU A 45 -3.50 -8.10 11.22
C LEU A 45 -4.94 -7.58 11.05
N LEU A 46 -5.29 -7.09 9.86
CA LEU A 46 -6.59 -6.48 9.59
C LEU A 46 -7.63 -7.45 9.05
N VAL A 47 -7.21 -8.61 8.51
CA VAL A 47 -8.12 -9.66 8.01
C VAL A 47 -9.12 -10.09 9.08
N PRO A 48 -8.74 -10.49 10.31
CA PRO A 48 -9.70 -10.97 11.32
C PRO A 48 -10.76 -9.92 11.67
N ILE A 49 -10.37 -8.65 11.65
CA ILE A 49 -11.22 -7.51 11.99
C ILE A 49 -12.21 -7.26 10.84
N LEU A 50 -11.72 -7.09 9.61
CA LEU A 50 -12.59 -6.79 8.46
C LEU A 50 -13.42 -7.99 8.01
N SER A 51 -12.90 -9.22 8.15
CA SER A 51 -13.67 -10.45 7.88
C SER A 51 -14.78 -10.64 8.91
N GLY A 52 -14.56 -10.26 10.17
CA GLY A 52 -15.61 -10.30 11.19
C GLY A 52 -16.74 -9.30 10.93
N VAL A 53 -16.43 -8.12 10.39
CA VAL A 53 -17.42 -7.06 10.16
C VAL A 53 -18.15 -7.21 8.81
N LYS A 54 -17.45 -7.62 7.74
CA LYS A 54 -18.00 -7.66 6.37
C LYS A 54 -17.80 -8.99 5.65
N GLY A 55 -17.37 -10.04 6.36
CA GLY A 55 -17.16 -11.36 5.76
C GLY A 55 -16.21 -11.33 4.57
N LEU A 56 -16.61 -12.03 3.50
CA LEU A 56 -15.82 -12.17 2.28
C LEU A 56 -15.56 -10.83 1.57
N GLU A 57 -16.53 -9.91 1.56
CA GLU A 57 -16.35 -8.59 0.92
C GLU A 57 -15.26 -7.77 1.64
N GLY A 58 -15.22 -7.84 2.97
CA GLY A 58 -14.19 -7.19 3.78
C GLY A 58 -12.80 -7.72 3.43
N THR A 59 -12.64 -9.04 3.42
CA THR A 59 -11.36 -9.69 3.09
C THR A 59 -10.90 -9.37 1.67
N ALA A 60 -11.79 -9.48 0.68
CA ALA A 60 -11.47 -9.17 -0.71
C ALA A 60 -11.05 -7.70 -0.89
N SER A 61 -11.75 -6.77 -0.23
CA SER A 61 -11.42 -5.35 -0.28
C SER A 61 -10.05 -5.03 0.34
N LEU A 62 -9.73 -5.70 1.46
CA LEU A 62 -8.45 -5.57 2.14
C LEU A 62 -7.30 -6.19 1.33
N MET A 63 -7.58 -7.28 0.61
CA MET A 63 -6.63 -7.91 -0.32
C MET A 63 -6.28 -6.94 -1.44
N VAL A 64 -7.27 -6.37 -2.11
CA VAL A 64 -7.06 -5.39 -3.20
C VAL A 64 -6.29 -4.16 -2.72
N PHE A 65 -6.63 -3.65 -1.52
CA PHE A 65 -5.91 -2.54 -0.89
C PHE A 65 -4.42 -2.85 -0.71
N ASN A 66 -4.13 -3.99 -0.10
CA ASN A 66 -2.76 -4.39 0.18
C ASN A 66 -1.97 -4.66 -1.11
N PHE A 67 -2.55 -5.36 -2.10
CA PHE A 67 -1.89 -5.52 -3.39
C PHE A 67 -1.59 -4.19 -4.08
N SER A 68 -2.50 -3.23 -4.00
CA SER A 68 -2.29 -1.89 -4.58
C SER A 68 -1.12 -1.16 -3.89
N LEU A 69 -1.05 -1.21 -2.57
CA LEU A 69 0.06 -0.64 -1.80
C LEU A 69 1.38 -1.36 -2.08
N LEU A 70 1.37 -2.69 -2.19
CA LEU A 70 2.55 -3.49 -2.51
C LEU A 70 3.13 -3.09 -3.86
N ILE A 71 2.29 -3.06 -4.91
CA ILE A 71 2.71 -2.66 -6.26
C ILE A 71 3.24 -1.22 -6.24
N GLY A 72 2.54 -0.30 -5.57
CA GLY A 72 3.00 1.08 -5.42
C GLY A 72 4.34 1.20 -4.70
N GLY A 73 4.53 0.44 -3.61
CA GLY A 73 5.78 0.36 -2.85
C GLY A 73 6.94 -0.17 -3.70
N ILE A 74 6.72 -1.23 -4.48
CA ILE A 74 7.70 -1.78 -5.42
C ILE A 74 8.09 -0.73 -6.47
N ILE A 75 7.13 -0.03 -7.06
CA ILE A 75 7.41 1.02 -8.06
C ILE A 75 8.26 2.14 -7.45
N ILE A 76 7.91 2.60 -6.24
CA ILE A 76 8.66 3.63 -5.52
C ILE A 76 10.08 3.14 -5.23
N PHE A 77 10.21 1.92 -4.70
CA PHE A 77 11.48 1.28 -4.35
C PHE A 77 12.40 1.17 -5.57
N VAL A 78 11.92 0.55 -6.65
CA VAL A 78 12.68 0.39 -7.90
C VAL A 78 13.11 1.73 -8.46
N ARG A 79 12.20 2.72 -8.50
CA ARG A 79 12.53 4.07 -8.97
C ARG A 79 13.45 4.84 -8.02
N GLY A 80 13.71 4.32 -6.83
CA GLY A 80 14.77 4.78 -5.94
C GLY A 80 16.16 4.36 -6.43
N PHE A 81 16.30 3.20 -7.07
CA PHE A 81 17.60 2.73 -7.59
C PHE A 81 17.99 3.37 -8.93
N PHE A 82 17.01 3.54 -9.82
CA PHE A 82 17.21 4.03 -11.20
C PHE A 82 17.22 5.56 -11.35
N LYS A 83 17.26 6.32 -10.24
CA LYS A 83 17.29 7.78 -10.26
C LYS A 83 18.51 8.34 -9.54
#